data_AF-A0A9W9JB03-F1
#
_entry.id   AF-A0A9W9JB03-F1
#
_cell.length_a   1.000
_cell.length_b   1.000
_cell.length_c   1.000
_cell.angle_alpha   90.00
_cell.angle_beta   90.00
_cell.angle_gamma   90.00
#
_symmetry.space_group_name_H-M   'P 1'
#
loop_
_entity.id
_entity.type
_entity.pdbx_description
1 polymer ?
#
loop_
_entity_poly.entity_id
_entity_poly.type
_entity_poly.pdbx_seq_one_letter_code
_entity_poly.pdbx_strand_id
1 'polypeptide(L)'
;MKDPTPFSGKPGENFKHYIKQYKYVWQGMTHIKEEENKEAQAMTLLAGLRGLALEFAYTLPQDIQDNFEEFSNRLIQQFPIERKVVNKFDV
;
A
#
# COMPACT_ATOMS: atom_id res chain seq x y z
N MET A 1 12.37 14.58 -0.72
CA MET A 1 11.15 13.94 -1.28
C MET A 1 10.06 14.10 -0.23
N LYS A 2 8.85 14.54 -0.57
CA LYS A 2 7.72 14.48 0.38
C LYS A 2 7.39 13.01 0.56
N ASP A 3 7.32 12.54 1.80
CA ASP A 3 6.84 11.19 2.09
C ASP A 3 5.47 11.00 1.42
N PRO A 4 5.23 9.84 0.77
CA PRO A 4 3.92 9.57 0.19
C PRO A 4 2.85 9.70 1.28
N THR A 5 1.77 10.43 0.97
CA THR A 5 0.65 10.63 1.90
C THR A 5 0.20 9.28 2.47
N PRO A 6 0.08 9.13 3.80
CA PRO A 6 -0.27 7.86 4.40
C PRO A 6 -1.58 7.28 3.84
N PHE A 7 -1.65 5.96 3.64
CA PHE A 7 -2.85 5.27 3.17
C PHE A 7 -3.67 4.75 4.36
N SER A 8 -4.92 5.16 4.47
CA SER A 8 -5.77 4.83 5.62
C SER A 8 -6.79 3.72 5.38
N GLY A 9 -7.05 3.39 4.10
CA GLY A 9 -8.07 2.42 3.72
C GLY A 9 -9.48 2.99 3.69
N LYS A 10 -9.62 4.33 3.71
CA LYS A 10 -10.93 5.00 3.63
C LYS A 10 -11.53 4.91 2.22
N PRO A 11 -12.87 4.89 2.10
CA PRO A 11 -13.55 4.97 0.81
C PRO A 11 -13.04 6.13 -0.05
N GLY A 12 -12.74 5.85 -1.32
CA GLY A 12 -12.20 6.81 -2.27
C GLY A 12 -10.67 6.90 -2.34
N GLU A 13 -9.94 6.27 -1.41
CA GLU A 13 -8.50 6.08 -1.57
C GLU A 13 -8.21 4.99 -2.61
N ASN A 14 -7.13 5.18 -3.40
CA ASN A 14 -6.74 4.23 -4.45
C ASN A 14 -5.42 3.57 -4.10
N PHE A 15 -5.49 2.40 -3.48
CA PHE A 15 -4.31 1.67 -3.03
C PHE A 15 -3.38 1.29 -4.20
N LYS A 16 -3.92 0.97 -5.38
CA LYS A 16 -3.10 0.70 -6.58
C LYS A 16 -2.28 1.92 -6.99
N HIS A 17 -2.87 3.12 -6.91
CA HIS A 17 -2.15 4.36 -7.20
C HIS A 17 -1.07 4.63 -6.14
N TYR A 18 -1.40 4.40 -4.87
CA TYR A 18 -0.46 4.52 -3.76
C TYR A 18 0.77 3.61 -3.94
N ILE A 19 0.58 2.33 -4.24
CA ILE A 19 1.67 1.39 -4.54
C ILE A 19 2.47 1.81 -5.79
N LYS A 20 1.83 2.40 -6.80
CA LYS A 20 2.55 2.90 -7.98
C LYS A 20 3.51 4.04 -7.62
N GLN A 21 3.05 5.01 -6.83
CA GLN A 21 3.89 6.11 -6.33
C GLN A 21 5.05 5.56 -5.50
N TYR A 22 4.76 4.57 -4.65
CA TYR A 22 5.73 3.89 -3.83
C TYR A 22 6.85 3.23 -4.66
N LYS A 23 6.48 2.44 -5.69
CA LYS A 23 7.45 1.81 -6.60
C LYS A 23 8.35 2.83 -7.31
N TYR A 24 7.84 3.99 -7.69
CA TYR A 24 8.66 5.05 -8.32
C TYR A 24 9.71 5.64 -7.38
N VAL A 25 9.41 5.77 -6.08
CA VAL A 25 10.39 6.27 -5.10
C VAL A 25 11.56 5.28 -4.96
N TRP A 26 11.26 3.98 -4.97
CA TRP A 26 12.26 2.92 -4.79
C TRP A 26 13.05 2.57 -6.06
N GLN A 27 12.57 2.92 -7.26
CA GLN A 27 13.29 2.69 -8.52
C GLN A 27 14.68 3.36 -8.57
N GLY A 28 14.94 4.39 -7.75
CA GLY A 28 16.24 5.06 -7.68
C GLY A 28 17.26 4.41 -6.74
N MET A 29 16.88 3.36 -5.99
CA MET A 29 17.74 2.72 -4.97
C MET A 29 18.53 1.55 -5.60
N THR A 30 19.71 1.84 -6.15
CA THR A 30 20.51 0.88 -6.93
C THR A 30 21.61 0.15 -6.15
N HIS A 31 21.85 0.51 -4.88
CA HIS A 31 22.97 0.00 -4.09
C HIS A 31 22.58 -0.97 -2.96
N ILE A 32 21.33 -1.44 -2.94
CA ILE A 32 20.81 -2.37 -1.92
C ILE A 32 20.69 -3.76 -2.56
N LYS A 33 21.06 -4.83 -1.84
CA LYS A 33 20.85 -6.20 -2.32
C LYS A 33 19.37 -6.45 -2.53
N GLU A 34 19.01 -7.30 -3.49
CA GLU A 34 17.61 -7.50 -3.87
C GLU A 34 16.71 -7.95 -2.70
N GLU A 35 17.20 -8.84 -1.83
CA GLU A 35 16.46 -9.31 -0.65
C GLU A 35 16.25 -8.19 0.38
N GLU A 36 17.33 -7.50 0.75
CA GLU A 36 17.30 -6.32 1.64
C GLU A 36 16.38 -5.22 1.07
N ASN A 37 16.30 -5.11 -0.25
CA ASN A 37 15.44 -4.14 -0.94
C ASN A 37 13.95 -4.53 -0.84
N LYS A 38 13.61 -5.82 -0.96
CA LYS A 38 12.22 -6.30 -0.80
C LYS A 38 11.73 -6.09 0.63
N GLU A 39 12.55 -6.43 1.61
CA GLU A 39 12.23 -6.24 3.02
C GLU A 39 12.09 -4.75 3.37
N ALA A 40 13.03 -3.91 2.91
CA ALA A 40 12.96 -2.45 3.10
C ALA A 40 11.72 -1.82 2.45
N GLN A 41 11.35 -2.29 1.25
CA GLN A 41 10.10 -1.88 0.58
C GLN A 41 8.87 -2.33 1.36
N ALA A 42 8.87 -3.51 1.97
CA ALA A 42 7.73 -3.99 2.74
C ALA A 42 7.57 -3.23 4.06
N MET A 43 8.67 -3.02 4.80
CA MET A 43 8.70 -2.20 6.02
C MET A 43 8.24 -0.76 5.76
N THR A 44 8.75 -0.14 4.69
CA THR A 44 8.41 1.24 4.39
C THR A 44 6.97 1.36 3.87
N LEU A 45 6.39 0.30 3.30
CA LEU A 45 4.96 0.23 2.96
C LEU A 45 4.13 0.20 4.23
N LEU A 46 4.47 -0.70 5.18
CA LEU A 46 3.80 -0.79 6.49
C LEU A 46 3.85 0.55 7.24
N ALA A 47 5.00 1.22 7.24
CA ALA A 47 5.18 2.54 7.87
C ALA A 47 4.29 3.63 7.26
N GLY A 48 3.85 3.46 6.01
CA GLY A 48 2.94 4.35 5.31
C GLY A 48 1.45 4.07 5.56
N LEU A 49 1.09 2.96 6.20
CA LEU A 49 -0.30 2.59 6.46
C LEU A 49 -0.85 3.24 7.74
N ARG A 50 -2.13 3.58 7.74
CA ARG A 50 -2.87 4.12 8.89
C ARG A 50 -4.26 3.50 8.97
N GLY A 51 -4.96 3.70 10.09
CA GLY A 51 -6.36 3.30 10.26
C GLY A 51 -6.61 1.83 9.90
N LEU A 52 -7.69 1.58 9.14
CA LEU A 52 -8.11 0.25 8.74
C LEU A 52 -7.04 -0.50 7.94
N ALA A 53 -6.24 0.20 7.14
CA ALA A 53 -5.17 -0.43 6.38
C ALA A 53 -4.05 -0.96 7.28
N LEU A 54 -3.70 -0.23 8.34
CA LEU A 54 -2.71 -0.67 9.31
C LEU A 54 -3.26 -1.79 10.20
N GLU A 55 -4.51 -1.68 10.64
CA GLU A 55 -5.18 -2.74 11.40
C GLU A 55 -5.23 -4.06 10.63
N PHE A 56 -5.59 -4.01 9.34
CA PHE A 56 -5.55 -5.18 8.47
C PHE A 56 -4.13 -5.72 8.31
N ALA A 57 -3.14 -4.86 8.11
CA ALA A 57 -1.75 -5.31 7.96
C ALA A 57 -1.27 -6.15 9.14
N TYR A 58 -1.64 -5.79 10.37
CA TYR A 58 -1.30 -6.56 11.58
C TYR A 58 -2.03 -7.90 11.71
N THR A 59 -3.06 -8.16 10.89
CA THR A 59 -3.69 -9.50 10.82
C THR A 59 -2.93 -10.47 9.92
N LEU A 60 -1.98 -9.98 9.10
CA LEU A 60 -1.23 -10.82 8.17
C LEU A 60 -0.03 -11.47 8.89
N PRO A 61 0.31 -12.72 8.54
CA PRO A 61 1.57 -13.36 8.94
C PRO A 61 2.82 -12.52 8.60
N GLN A 62 3.88 -12.65 9.40
CA GLN A 62 5.12 -11.88 9.24
C GLN A 62 5.80 -12.15 7.89
N ASP A 63 5.81 -13.40 7.44
CA ASP A 63 6.35 -13.81 6.13
C ASP A 63 5.64 -13.11 4.96
N ILE A 64 4.35 -12.82 5.11
CA ILE A 64 3.62 -11.98 4.16
C ILE A 64 4.04 -10.52 4.29
N GLN A 65 4.15 -9.99 5.51
CA GLN A 65 4.52 -8.58 5.76
C GLN A 65 5.94 -8.24 5.28
N ASP A 66 6.85 -9.21 5.25
CA ASP A 66 8.25 -9.02 4.81
C ASP A 66 8.40 -9.11 3.28
N ASN A 67 7.39 -9.66 2.59
CA ASN A 67 7.38 -9.78 1.14
C ASN A 67 6.55 -8.67 0.50
N PHE A 68 7.22 -7.65 -0.03
CA PHE A 68 6.55 -6.50 -0.65
C PHE A 68 5.53 -6.87 -1.74
N GLU A 69 5.81 -7.88 -2.59
CA GLU A 69 4.88 -8.26 -3.65
C GLU A 69 3.61 -8.92 -3.08
N GLU A 70 3.77 -9.87 -2.15
CA GLU A 70 2.62 -10.52 -1.54
C GLU A 70 1.84 -9.55 -0.66
N PHE A 71 2.53 -8.77 0.17
CA PHE A 71 1.93 -7.79 1.07
C PHE A 71 1.08 -6.77 0.30
N SER A 72 1.65 -6.18 -0.77
CA SER A 72 0.93 -5.22 -1.59
C SER A 72 -0.28 -5.86 -2.29
N ASN A 73 -0.19 -7.12 -2.72
CA ASN A 73 -1.32 -7.83 -3.31
C ASN A 73 -2.46 -8.08 -2.31
N ARG A 74 -2.15 -8.46 -1.06
CA ARG A 74 -3.17 -8.62 0.00
C ARG A 74 -3.90 -7.31 0.28
N LEU A 75 -3.16 -6.20 0.35
CA LEU A 75 -3.75 -4.87 0.54
C LEU A 75 -4.61 -4.42 -0.65
N ILE A 76 -4.21 -4.72 -1.90
CA ILE A 76 -5.03 -4.45 -3.10
C ILE A 76 -6.35 -5.23 -3.05
N GLN A 77 -6.32 -6.48 -2.60
CA GLN A 77 -7.50 -7.33 -2.48
C GLN A 77 -8.44 -6.84 -1.37
N GLN A 78 -7.89 -6.39 -0.25
CA GLN A 78 -8.66 -5.91 0.90
C GLN A 78 -9.27 -4.52 0.68
N PHE A 79 -8.52 -3.63 0.00
CA PHE A 79 -8.94 -2.25 -0.28
C PHE A 79 -9.12 -2.03 -1.79
N PRO A 80 -10.08 -2.73 -2.42
CA PRO A 80 -10.43 -2.44 -3.80
C PRO A 80 -10.97 -1.01 -3.88
N ILE A 81 -10.76 -0.35 -5.02
CA ILE A 81 -11.32 0.99 -5.23
C ILE A 81 -12.84 0.89 -5.14
N GLU A 82 -13.42 1.37 -4.05
CA GLU A 82 -14.85 1.64 -3.99
C GLU A 82 -15.12 2.76 -4.98
N ARG A 83 -15.61 2.41 -6.18
CA ARG A 83 -16.20 3.40 -7.07
C ARG A 83 -17.37 3.98 -6.31
N LYS A 84 -17.27 5.25 -5.93
CA LYS A 84 -18.40 6.03 -5.44
C LYS A 84 -19.52 5.85 -6.46
N VAL A 85 -20.56 5.07 -6.12
CA VAL A 85 -21.76 4.97 -6.93
C VAL A 85 -22.42 6.33 -6.82
N VAL A 86 -22.18 7.20 -7.79
CA VAL A 86 -22.93 8.43 -7.94
C VAL A 86 -24.31 7.98 -8.42
N ASN A 87 -25.25 7.79 -7.49
CA ASN A 87 -26.65 7.63 -7.86
C ASN A 87 -27.06 8.89 -8.63
N LYS A 88 -27.28 8.76 -9.94
CA LYS A 88 -27.72 9.85 -10.84
C LYS A 88 -29.20 10.24 -10.63
N PHE A 89 -29.76 10.03 -9.44
CA PHE A 89 -31.18 10.24 -9.18
C PHE A 89 -31.50 11.33 -8.13
N ASP A 90 -30.49 12.07 -7.64
CA ASP A 90 -30.70 13.23 -6.74
C ASP A 90 -30.54 14.59 -7.46
N VAL A 91 -31.18 14.76 -8.62
CA VAL A 91 -31.43 16.08 -9.22
C VAL A 91 -32.87 16.18 -9.67
#